data_AF-A0AAN0JPG0-F1
#
_entry.id   AF-A0AAN0JPG0-F1
#
_cell.length_a   1.000
_cell.length_b   1.000
_cell.length_c   1.000
_cell.angle_alpha   90.00
_cell.angle_beta   90.00
_cell.angle_gamma   90.00
#
_symmetry.space_group_name_H-M   'P 1'
#
loop_
_entity.id
_entity.type
_entity.pdbx_description
1 polymer ?
#
loop_
_entity_poly.entity_id
_entity_poly.type
_entity_poly.pdbx_seq_one_letter_code
_entity_poly.pdbx_strand_id
1 'polypeptide(L)'
;MEVGYPNTRGISVLEQLKLCLSHNIQLQAQLEAFLKQLDQALKRNADEQAKAEILSKNQIRYPKCSIMSFMKPRAKTPYFVDMNLKCPPRNKDAEEMKDKLSEVFINPTIWLKNDDKKLIVGVRQKNLERLSRPIQQRMLLSDVTIDELKELQAQITELKTKNAHQLLVHSDDLDWNTIAYEQFNSEHSAYDCYLRYKHFLQASVNHKEWMPNEVWRLNELAKKYDGYNWEAIATELNTGRTAVQCLRCYKTSSHLLSKKYVTFH
;
A
#
# COMPACT_ATOMS: atom_id res chain seq x y z
N MET A 1 -10.69 -75.53 19.27
CA MET A 1 -12.15 -75.44 19.41
C MET A 1 -12.74 -75.63 18.03
N GLU A 2 -13.32 -76.81 17.83
CA GLU A 2 -13.90 -77.28 16.58
C GLU A 2 -15.05 -76.39 16.13
N VAL A 3 -15.06 -75.99 14.86
CA VAL A 3 -16.26 -75.42 14.22
C VAL A 3 -16.81 -76.51 13.32
N GLY A 4 -17.79 -77.23 13.85
CA GLY A 4 -18.38 -78.41 13.22
C GLY A 4 -19.03 -78.08 11.88
N TYR A 5 -18.72 -78.88 10.87
CA TYR A 5 -19.44 -78.89 9.60
C TYR A 5 -20.86 -79.45 9.84
N PRO A 6 -21.93 -78.73 9.46
CA PRO A 6 -23.27 -79.26 9.58
C PRO A 6 -23.47 -80.41 8.59
N ASN A 7 -23.82 -81.55 9.19
CA ASN A 7 -24.19 -82.82 8.62
C ASN A 7 -25.32 -82.67 7.59
N THR A 8 -25.00 -82.66 6.29
CA THR A 8 -25.99 -82.65 5.19
C THR A 8 -26.34 -84.07 4.75
N ARG A 9 -27.22 -84.73 5.51
CA ARG A 9 -28.04 -85.79 4.94
C ARG A 9 -29.08 -85.15 4.01
N GLY A 10 -28.96 -85.41 2.71
CA GLY A 10 -30.09 -85.40 1.78
C GLY A 10 -30.30 -84.15 0.93
N ILE A 11 -29.24 -83.50 0.44
CA ILE A 11 -29.36 -82.68 -0.78
C ILE A 11 -28.76 -83.51 -1.90
N SER A 12 -29.54 -83.84 -2.92
CA SER A 12 -29.05 -84.62 -4.06
C SER A 12 -27.85 -83.89 -4.68
N VAL A 13 -26.83 -84.61 -5.16
CA VAL A 13 -25.72 -84.01 -5.94
C VAL A 13 -26.25 -83.07 -7.03
N LEU A 14 -27.42 -83.40 -7.57
CA LEU A 14 -28.15 -82.61 -8.55
C LEU A 14 -28.64 -81.24 -8.01
N GLU A 15 -29.04 -81.15 -6.74
CA GLU A 15 -29.44 -79.89 -6.10
C GLU A 15 -28.23 -79.01 -5.75
N GLN A 16 -27.11 -79.61 -5.34
CA GLN A 16 -25.86 -78.87 -5.15
C GLN A 16 -25.36 -78.28 -6.48
N LEU A 17 -25.40 -79.06 -7.57
CA LEU A 17 -25.07 -78.59 -8.91
C LEU A 17 -26.00 -77.47 -9.39
N LYS A 18 -27.31 -77.55 -9.09
CA LYS A 18 -28.27 -76.47 -9.38
C LYS A 18 -27.94 -75.18 -8.63
N LEU A 19 -27.57 -75.29 -7.34
CA LEU A 19 -27.19 -74.13 -6.55
C LEU A 19 -25.89 -73.49 -7.08
N CYS A 20 -24.86 -74.28 -7.38
CA CYS A 20 -23.62 -73.79 -7.98
C CYS A 20 -23.87 -73.12 -9.34
N LEU A 21 -24.76 -73.69 -10.17
CA LEU A 21 -25.14 -73.10 -11.45
C LEU A 21 -25.85 -71.75 -11.24
N SER A 22 -26.80 -71.66 -10.30
CA SER A 22 -27.49 -70.40 -10.00
C SER A 22 -26.54 -69.30 -9.52
N HIS A 23 -25.55 -69.66 -8.69
CA HIS A 23 -24.56 -68.73 -8.20
C HIS A 23 -23.62 -68.25 -9.32
N ASN A 24 -23.23 -69.15 -10.23
CA ASN A 24 -22.42 -68.79 -11.40
C ASN A 24 -23.16 -67.81 -12.32
N ILE A 25 -24.45 -68.06 -12.60
CA ILE A 25 -25.30 -67.15 -13.37
C ILE A 25 -25.40 -65.78 -12.70
N GLN A 26 -25.55 -65.74 -11.37
CA GLN A 26 -25.60 -64.48 -10.63
C GLN A 26 -24.27 -63.72 -10.70
N LEU A 27 -23.13 -64.39 -10.58
CA LEU A 27 -21.81 -63.78 -10.72
C LEU A 27 -21.60 -63.24 -12.14
N GLN A 28 -22.00 -63.99 -13.16
CA GLN A 28 -21.95 -63.54 -14.55
C GLN A 28 -22.77 -62.25 -14.75
N ALA A 29 -24.00 -62.21 -14.22
CA ALA A 29 -24.84 -61.02 -14.29
C ALA A 29 -24.23 -59.80 -13.56
N GLN A 30 -23.57 -60.02 -12.42
CA GLN A 30 -22.85 -58.96 -11.70
C GLN A 30 -21.66 -58.44 -12.49
N LEU A 31 -20.87 -59.32 -13.10
CA LEU A 31 -19.75 -58.94 -13.97
C LEU A 31 -20.22 -58.11 -15.16
N GLU A 32 -21.31 -58.51 -15.82
CA GLU A 32 -21.91 -57.75 -16.92
C GLU A 32 -22.39 -56.36 -16.46
N ALA A 33 -22.97 -56.24 -15.27
CA ALA A 33 -23.38 -54.96 -14.71
C ALA A 33 -22.18 -54.03 -14.46
N PHE A 34 -21.08 -54.56 -13.91
CA PHE A 34 -19.85 -53.78 -13.71
C PHE A 34 -19.20 -53.36 -15.03
N LEU A 35 -19.17 -54.24 -16.03
CA LEU A 35 -18.67 -53.89 -17.37
C LEU A 35 -19.48 -52.73 -17.98
N LYS A 36 -20.81 -52.77 -17.89
CA LYS A 36 -21.67 -51.65 -18.35
C LYS A 36 -21.40 -50.35 -17.62
N GLN A 37 -21.13 -50.39 -16.31
CA GLN A 37 -20.78 -49.19 -15.54
C GLN A 37 -19.44 -48.61 -15.97
N LEU A 38 -18.43 -49.46 -16.21
CA LEU A 38 -17.12 -49.04 -16.70
C LEU A 38 -17.22 -48.39 -18.09
N ASP A 39 -17.99 -48.97 -19.01
CA ASP A 39 -18.21 -48.39 -20.34
C ASP A 39 -18.86 -47.00 -20.26
N GLN A 40 -19.86 -46.83 -19.39
CA GLN A 40 -20.48 -45.53 -19.16
C GLN A 40 -19.50 -44.51 -18.58
N ALA A 41 -18.66 -44.92 -17.63
CA ALA A 41 -17.65 -44.05 -17.04
C ALA A 41 -16.57 -43.64 -18.05
N LEU A 42 -16.10 -44.58 -18.89
CA LEU A 42 -15.15 -44.30 -19.96
C LEU A 42 -15.72 -43.32 -20.98
N LYS A 43 -16.99 -43.48 -21.37
CA LYS A 43 -17.67 -42.56 -22.28
C LYS A 43 -17.76 -41.15 -21.71
N ARG A 44 -18.13 -41.00 -20.43
CA ARG A 44 -18.18 -39.70 -19.75
C ARG A 44 -16.79 -39.03 -19.68
N ASN A 45 -15.76 -39.81 -19.35
CA ASN A 45 -14.38 -39.30 -19.30
C ASN A 45 -13.91 -38.83 -20.68
N ALA A 46 -14.22 -39.58 -21.75
CA ALA A 46 -13.91 -39.17 -23.12
C ALA A 46 -14.62 -37.85 -23.50
N ASP A 47 -15.90 -37.71 -23.16
CA ASP A 47 -16.66 -36.46 -23.40
C ASP A 47 -16.09 -35.27 -22.62
N GLU A 48 -15.64 -35.47 -21.38
CA GLU A 48 -14.99 -34.45 -20.56
C GLU A 48 -13.62 -34.04 -21.10
N GLN A 49 -12.81 -35.01 -21.54
CA GLN A 49 -11.52 -34.74 -22.17
C GLN A 49 -11.68 -33.97 -23.48
N ALA A 50 -12.68 -34.32 -24.31
CA ALA A 50 -12.97 -33.58 -25.54
C ALA A 50 -13.38 -32.12 -25.25
N LYS A 51 -14.19 -31.87 -24.21
CA LYS A 51 -14.55 -30.51 -23.76
C LYS A 51 -13.33 -29.72 -23.27
N ALA A 52 -12.46 -30.36 -22.49
CA ALA A 52 -11.22 -29.74 -22.00
C ALA A 52 -10.26 -29.42 -23.15
N GLU A 53 -10.16 -30.28 -24.17
CA GLU A 53 -9.32 -30.05 -25.34
C GLU A 53 -9.86 -28.90 -26.22
N ILE A 54 -11.18 -28.78 -26.37
CA ILE A 54 -11.81 -27.63 -27.03
C ILE A 54 -11.50 -26.33 -26.26
N LEU A 55 -11.60 -26.34 -24.92
CA LEU A 55 -11.22 -25.21 -24.06
C LEU A 55 -9.72 -24.87 -24.16
N SER A 56 -8.87 -25.88 -24.26
CA SER A 56 -7.42 -25.72 -24.43
C SER A 56 -7.07 -25.14 -25.80
N LYS A 57 -7.74 -25.58 -26.88
CA LYS A 57 -7.54 -25.06 -28.25
C LYS A 57 -8.15 -23.67 -28.41
N ASN A 58 -9.24 -23.38 -27.69
CA ASN A 58 -9.86 -22.06 -27.56
C ASN A 58 -9.22 -21.22 -26.43
N GLN A 59 -8.01 -21.55 -25.98
CA GLN A 59 -7.18 -20.56 -25.32
C GLN A 59 -6.94 -19.42 -26.32
N ILE A 60 -7.84 -18.45 -26.28
CA ILE A 60 -7.58 -17.07 -26.63
C ILE A 60 -6.24 -16.80 -25.98
N ARG A 61 -5.19 -16.70 -26.80
CA ARG A 61 -3.97 -16.01 -26.37
C ARG A 61 -4.47 -14.64 -25.97
N TYR A 62 -4.68 -14.43 -24.68
CA TYR A 62 -4.68 -13.09 -24.16
C TYR A 62 -3.37 -12.52 -24.68
N PRO A 63 -3.38 -11.49 -25.54
CA PRO A 63 -2.16 -10.78 -25.80
C PRO A 63 -1.60 -10.50 -24.41
N LYS A 64 -0.30 -10.72 -24.18
CA LYS A 64 0.32 -10.11 -23.00
C LYS A 64 0.03 -8.62 -23.15
N CYS A 65 -1.06 -8.15 -22.53
CA CYS A 65 -1.52 -6.79 -22.65
C CYS A 65 -0.45 -5.96 -21.97
N SER A 66 0.50 -5.48 -22.74
CA SER A 66 1.47 -4.48 -22.28
C SER A 66 0.74 -3.27 -21.71
N ILE A 67 -0.54 -3.06 -22.07
CA ILE A 67 -1.43 -2.05 -21.48
C ILE A 67 -1.64 -2.24 -19.97
N MET A 68 -1.63 -3.46 -19.44
CA MET A 68 -1.80 -3.68 -17.99
C MET A 68 -0.56 -3.32 -17.17
N SER A 69 0.63 -3.23 -17.78
CA SER A 69 1.81 -2.71 -17.07
C SER A 69 1.82 -1.18 -16.96
N PHE A 70 1.05 -0.47 -17.82
CA PHE A 70 0.93 0.99 -17.79
C PHE A 70 -0.20 1.50 -16.89
N MET A 71 -1.23 0.69 -16.65
CA MET A 71 -2.31 1.04 -15.71
C MET A 71 -2.08 0.33 -14.38
N LYS A 72 -1.32 0.97 -13.49
CA LYS A 72 -1.39 0.62 -12.06
C LYS A 72 -2.86 0.70 -11.64
N PRO A 73 -3.46 -0.36 -11.07
CA PRO A 73 -4.85 -0.31 -10.66
C PRO A 73 -5.00 0.85 -9.66
N ARG A 74 -5.69 1.91 -10.07
CA ARG A 74 -6.15 2.92 -9.12
C ARG A 74 -7.25 2.25 -8.31
N ALA A 75 -7.45 2.67 -7.05
CA ALA A 75 -8.47 2.12 -6.15
C ALA A 75 -9.93 2.17 -6.67
N LYS A 76 -10.16 2.64 -7.90
CA LYS A 76 -11.46 2.82 -8.56
C LYS A 76 -11.61 2.04 -9.89
N THR A 77 -10.60 1.28 -10.32
CA THR A 77 -10.74 0.40 -11.49
C THR A 77 -11.31 -0.94 -11.05
N PRO A 78 -12.41 -1.45 -11.66
CA PRO A 78 -12.95 -2.75 -11.30
C PRO A 78 -11.85 -3.82 -11.41
N TYR A 79 -11.70 -4.64 -10.36
CA TYR A 79 -10.67 -5.68 -10.32
C TYR A 79 -10.95 -6.80 -11.35
N PHE A 80 -12.21 -6.97 -11.74
CA PHE A 80 -12.66 -7.98 -12.70
C PHE A 80 -13.29 -7.27 -13.90
N VAL A 81 -12.55 -7.25 -15.01
CA VAL A 81 -12.97 -6.66 -16.27
C VAL A 81 -12.74 -7.69 -17.37
N ASP A 82 -13.77 -7.99 -18.16
CA ASP A 82 -13.64 -8.86 -19.32
C ASP A 82 -12.92 -8.14 -20.49
N MET A 83 -12.62 -8.85 -21.57
CA MET A 83 -11.96 -8.25 -22.75
C MET A 83 -12.79 -7.14 -23.42
N ASN A 84 -14.07 -7.00 -23.07
CA ASN A 84 -15.01 -6.00 -23.58
C ASN A 84 -15.29 -4.88 -22.57
N LEU A 85 -14.46 -4.74 -21.54
CA LEU A 85 -14.60 -3.74 -20.46
C LEU A 85 -15.85 -3.89 -19.59
N LYS A 86 -16.51 -5.06 -19.60
CA LYS A 86 -17.67 -5.34 -18.75
C LYS A 86 -17.21 -5.88 -17.41
N CYS A 87 -17.82 -5.36 -16.35
CA CYS A 87 -17.67 -5.84 -14.98
C CYS A 87 -18.99 -6.47 -14.51
N PRO A 88 -18.95 -7.45 -13.60
CA PRO A 88 -20.14 -7.97 -12.95
C PRO A 88 -20.98 -6.83 -12.33
N PRO A 89 -22.32 -6.98 -12.28
CA PRO A 89 -23.18 -5.99 -11.65
C PRO A 89 -22.77 -5.79 -10.19
N ARG A 90 -22.92 -4.55 -9.72
CA ARG A 90 -22.51 -4.13 -8.39
C ARG A 90 -23.36 -4.88 -7.35
N ASN A 91 -22.73 -5.50 -6.34
CA ASN A 91 -23.47 -6.08 -5.22
C ASN A 91 -24.02 -4.96 -4.32
N LYS A 92 -25.04 -5.26 -3.52
CA LYS A 92 -25.70 -4.29 -2.61
C LYS A 92 -24.69 -3.54 -1.75
N ASP A 93 -23.74 -4.26 -1.13
CA ASP A 93 -22.68 -3.66 -0.32
C ASP A 93 -21.84 -2.62 -1.08
N ALA A 94 -21.53 -2.89 -2.36
CA ALA A 94 -20.77 -1.93 -3.17
C ALA A 94 -21.62 -0.74 -3.62
N GLU A 95 -22.94 -0.88 -3.76
CA GLU A 95 -23.85 0.25 -3.98
C GLU A 95 -23.92 1.14 -2.74
N GLU A 96 -24.07 0.57 -1.55
CA GLU A 96 -24.10 1.30 -0.27
C GLU A 96 -22.77 2.00 0.06
N MET A 97 -21.64 1.40 -0.34
CA MET A 97 -20.30 1.97 -0.17
C MET A 97 -19.98 3.09 -1.18
N LYS A 98 -20.76 3.25 -2.26
CA LYS A 98 -20.46 4.22 -3.33
C LYS A 98 -20.41 5.65 -2.80
N ASP A 99 -21.33 6.01 -1.91
CA ASP A 99 -21.47 7.36 -1.38
C ASP A 99 -20.56 7.60 -0.16
N LYS A 100 -20.22 6.54 0.58
CA LYS A 100 -19.28 6.59 1.73
C LYS A 100 -17.82 6.75 1.30
N LEU A 101 -17.46 6.17 0.15
CA LEU A 101 -16.07 6.19 -0.36
C LEU A 101 -15.64 7.56 -0.92
N SER A 102 -16.58 8.44 -1.31
CA SER A 102 -16.23 9.79 -1.77
C SER A 102 -15.73 10.71 -0.66
N GLU A 103 -16.19 10.50 0.58
CA GLU A 103 -15.79 11.35 1.72
C GLU A 103 -14.44 10.93 2.34
N VAL A 104 -14.05 9.66 2.20
CA VAL A 104 -12.90 9.10 2.92
C VAL A 104 -11.61 9.11 2.10
N PHE A 105 -11.69 9.22 0.77
CA PHE A 105 -10.51 9.10 -0.10
C PHE A 105 -9.95 10.46 -0.50
N ILE A 106 -9.35 11.17 0.46
CA ILE A 106 -8.32 12.17 0.14
C ILE A 106 -7.20 11.38 -0.54
N ASN A 107 -7.06 11.48 -1.87
CA ASN A 107 -5.89 10.96 -2.54
C ASN A 107 -4.68 11.67 -1.93
N PRO A 108 -3.77 10.98 -1.21
CA PRO A 108 -2.61 11.63 -0.66
C PRO A 108 -1.79 12.15 -1.85
N THR A 109 -1.75 13.47 -2.03
CA THR A 109 -0.95 14.07 -3.10
C THR A 109 0.51 13.67 -2.85
N ILE A 110 1.12 13.03 -3.84
CA ILE A 110 2.48 12.51 -3.72
C ILE A 110 3.44 13.70 -3.82
N TRP A 111 4.19 13.96 -2.76
CA TRP A 111 5.25 14.97 -2.77
C TRP A 111 6.40 14.56 -3.69
N LEU A 112 6.68 15.37 -4.71
CA LEU A 112 7.82 15.23 -5.60
C LEU A 112 9.04 16.00 -5.06
N LYS A 113 10.25 15.63 -5.48
CA LYS A 113 11.48 16.37 -5.12
C LYS A 113 11.45 17.84 -5.59
N ASN A 114 10.74 18.12 -6.68
CA ASN A 114 10.55 19.49 -7.14
C ASN A 114 9.58 20.27 -6.24
N ASP A 115 8.63 19.59 -5.61
CA ASP A 115 7.70 20.23 -4.68
C ASP A 115 8.41 20.67 -3.41
N ASP A 116 9.33 19.85 -2.90
CA ASP A 116 10.17 20.23 -1.76
C ASP A 116 10.97 21.51 -2.06
N LYS A 117 11.51 21.65 -3.27
CA LYS A 117 12.23 22.87 -3.70
C LYS A 117 11.30 24.08 -3.77
N LYS A 118 10.11 23.93 -4.39
CA LYS A 118 9.11 25.00 -4.47
C LYS A 118 8.68 25.46 -3.08
N LEU A 119 8.43 24.52 -2.17
CA LEU A 119 8.02 24.81 -0.81
C LEU A 119 9.11 25.59 -0.04
N ILE A 120 10.38 25.19 -0.17
CA ILE A 120 11.50 25.93 0.43
C ILE A 120 11.59 27.35 -0.13
N VAL A 121 11.43 27.54 -1.44
CA VAL A 121 11.45 28.86 -2.08
C VAL A 121 10.30 29.72 -1.57
N GLY A 122 9.08 29.18 -1.53
CA GLY A 122 7.90 29.89 -1.03
C GLY A 122 8.04 30.31 0.44
N VAL A 123 8.54 29.41 1.30
CA VAL A 123 8.78 29.74 2.72
C VAL A 123 9.84 30.83 2.86
N ARG A 124 10.96 30.72 2.11
CA ARG A 124 12.00 31.75 2.11
C ARG A 124 11.46 33.11 1.66
N GLN A 125 10.66 33.11 0.60
CA GLN A 125 10.04 34.32 0.07
C GLN A 125 9.11 34.95 1.10
N LYS A 126 8.21 34.19 1.73
CA LYS A 126 7.28 34.73 2.74
C LYS A 126 7.99 35.22 3.99
N ASN A 127 9.05 34.56 4.43
CA ASN A 127 9.86 35.07 5.53
C ASN A 127 10.59 36.36 5.17
N LEU A 128 11.10 36.48 3.94
CA LEU A 128 11.71 37.72 3.47
C LEU A 128 10.69 38.86 3.37
N GLU A 129 9.50 38.59 2.82
CA GLU A 129 8.38 39.54 2.75
C GLU A 129 7.95 40.01 4.14
N ARG A 130 7.82 39.08 5.10
CA ARG A 130 7.48 39.41 6.50
C ARG A 130 8.49 40.36 7.12
N LEU A 131 9.78 40.11 6.91
CA LEU A 131 10.87 40.93 7.45
C LEU A 131 11.01 42.27 6.73
N SER A 132 10.71 42.33 5.42
CA SER A 132 10.82 43.57 4.63
C SER A 132 9.59 44.48 4.76
N ARG A 133 8.42 43.94 5.05
CA ARG A 133 7.16 44.68 5.20
C ARG A 133 7.24 45.89 6.16
N PRO A 134 7.76 45.79 7.40
CA PRO A 134 7.83 46.94 8.29
C PRO A 134 8.75 48.04 7.73
N ILE A 135 9.85 47.67 7.08
CA ILE A 135 10.77 48.61 6.43
C ILE A 135 10.07 49.34 5.29
N GLN A 136 9.36 48.61 4.42
CA GLN A 136 8.60 49.18 3.32
C GLN A 136 7.50 50.14 3.80
N GLN A 137 6.77 49.76 4.85
CA GLN A 137 5.74 50.62 5.45
C GLN A 137 6.34 51.90 6.04
N ARG A 138 7.48 51.81 6.73
CA ARG A 138 8.15 53.00 7.29
C ARG A 138 8.68 53.93 6.20
N MET A 139 9.19 53.38 5.09
CA MET A 139 9.65 54.15 3.93
C MET A 139 8.51 54.88 3.19
N LEU A 140 7.28 54.38 3.27
CA LEU A 140 6.11 54.99 2.62
C LEU A 140 5.50 56.15 3.41
N LEU A 141 5.86 56.31 4.69
CA LEU A 141 5.41 57.42 5.52
C LEU A 141 6.25 58.68 5.20
N SER A 142 5.61 59.84 5.07
CA SER A 142 6.24 61.10 4.66
C SER A 142 7.20 61.70 5.71
N ASP A 143 7.00 61.35 6.99
CA ASP A 143 7.75 61.90 8.13
C ASP A 143 8.85 60.92 8.58
N VAL A 144 9.90 60.78 7.76
CA VAL A 144 11.10 59.99 8.12
C VAL A 144 12.26 60.94 8.39
N THR A 145 12.84 60.87 9.58
CA THR A 145 14.03 61.63 9.94
C THR A 145 15.29 61.06 9.27
N ILE A 146 16.36 61.85 9.20
CA ILE A 146 17.65 61.42 8.60
C ILE A 146 18.25 60.23 9.36
N ASP A 147 18.09 60.18 10.68
CA ASP A 147 18.63 59.09 11.49
C ASP A 147 17.82 57.80 11.33
N GLU A 148 16.49 57.90 11.20
CA GLU A 148 15.64 56.75 10.84
C GLU A 148 15.95 56.23 9.42
N LEU A 149 16.29 57.10 8.47
CA LEU A 149 16.74 56.67 7.15
C LEU A 149 18.03 55.85 7.21
N LYS A 150 18.99 56.24 8.05
CA LYS A 150 20.23 55.47 8.27
C LYS A 150 19.93 54.11 8.92
N GLU A 151 19.02 54.09 9.88
CA GLU A 151 18.61 52.85 10.56
C GLU A 151 17.90 51.89 9.60
N LEU A 152 16.97 52.39 8.78
CA LEU A 152 16.30 51.59 7.75
C LEU A 152 17.29 51.05 6.71
N GLN A 153 18.29 51.85 6.31
CA GLN A 153 19.36 51.39 5.42
C GLN A 153 20.19 50.27 6.06
N ALA A 154 20.51 50.36 7.36
CA ALA A 154 21.20 49.30 8.10
C ALA A 154 20.35 48.02 8.20
N GLN A 155 19.04 48.14 8.42
CA GLN A 155 18.14 46.98 8.43
C GLN A 155 18.06 46.31 7.04
N ILE A 156 18.08 47.10 5.95
CA ILE A 156 18.11 46.57 4.57
C ILE A 156 19.42 45.82 4.30
N THR A 157 20.57 46.36 4.71
CA THR A 157 21.86 45.66 4.53
C THR A 157 21.93 44.39 5.37
N GLU A 158 21.39 44.40 6.58
CA GLU A 158 21.23 43.20 7.40
C GLU A 158 20.36 42.15 6.68
N LEU A 159 19.16 42.52 6.19
CA LEU A 159 18.29 41.58 5.48
C LEU A 159 18.93 41.01 4.20
N LYS A 160 19.72 41.82 3.47
CA LYS A 160 20.46 41.35 2.29
C LYS A 160 21.58 40.36 2.64
N THR A 161 22.15 40.47 3.83
CA THR A 161 23.26 39.63 4.29
C THR A 161 22.80 38.43 5.13
N LYS A 162 21.51 38.37 5.52
CA LYS A 162 20.94 37.22 6.25
C LYS A 162 21.14 35.91 5.50
N ASN A 163 21.60 34.90 6.23
CA ASN A 163 21.83 33.58 5.68
C ASN A 163 20.49 32.91 5.35
N ALA A 164 20.45 32.13 4.27
CA ALA A 164 19.28 31.33 3.89
C ALA A 164 18.77 30.46 5.06
N HIS A 165 19.66 29.93 5.90
CA HIS A 165 19.26 29.18 7.09
C HIS A 165 18.43 30.00 8.07
N GLN A 166 18.81 31.26 8.34
CA GLN A 166 18.08 32.15 9.27
C GLN A 166 16.68 32.49 8.75
N LEU A 167 16.52 32.59 7.44
CA LEU A 167 15.22 32.80 6.78
C LEU A 167 14.32 31.56 6.77
N LEU A 168 14.82 30.40 7.22
CA LEU A 168 14.11 29.11 7.22
C LEU A 168 13.84 28.58 8.64
N VAL A 169 14.27 29.28 9.70
CA VAL A 169 14.04 28.84 11.09
C VAL A 169 12.61 29.15 11.54
N HIS A 170 12.09 30.32 11.19
CA HIS A 170 10.78 30.79 11.64
C HIS A 170 9.69 30.36 10.67
N SER A 171 8.85 29.40 11.05
CA SER A 171 7.80 28.87 10.18
C SER A 171 6.40 28.86 10.78
N ASP A 172 6.26 29.09 12.09
CA ASP A 172 4.98 28.94 12.79
C ASP A 172 4.01 30.09 12.52
N ASP A 173 4.50 31.30 12.21
CA ASP A 173 3.65 32.48 11.93
C ASP A 173 3.39 32.69 10.42
N LEU A 174 3.74 31.73 9.57
CA LEU A 174 3.56 31.87 8.13
C LEU A 174 2.13 31.56 7.70
N ASP A 175 1.62 32.34 6.75
CA ASP A 175 0.34 32.03 6.10
C ASP A 175 0.53 30.95 5.05
N TRP A 176 0.35 29.70 5.48
CA TRP A 176 0.47 28.51 4.64
C TRP A 176 -0.58 28.44 3.53
N ASN A 177 -1.72 29.13 3.67
CA ASN A 177 -2.73 29.17 2.60
C ASN A 177 -2.20 29.90 1.37
N THR A 178 -1.58 31.06 1.60
CA THR A 178 -0.95 31.83 0.53
C THR A 178 0.19 31.05 -0.11
N ILE A 179 1.02 30.34 0.66
CA ILE A 179 2.10 29.49 0.12
C ILE A 179 1.54 28.36 -0.76
N ALA A 180 0.50 27.66 -0.27
CA ALA A 180 -0.12 26.57 -1.02
C ALA A 180 -0.74 27.05 -2.34
N TYR A 181 -1.38 28.22 -2.33
CA TYR A 181 -1.96 28.83 -3.51
C TYR A 181 -0.88 29.27 -4.51
N GLU A 182 0.11 30.05 -4.08
CA GLU A 182 1.13 30.63 -4.96
C GLU A 182 2.08 29.58 -5.55
N GLN A 183 2.47 28.58 -4.77
CA GLN A 183 3.50 27.61 -5.19
C GLN A 183 2.93 26.36 -5.87
N PHE A 184 1.71 25.98 -5.50
CA PHE A 184 1.12 24.69 -5.89
C PHE A 184 -0.27 24.81 -6.50
N ASN A 185 -0.83 26.02 -6.64
CA ASN A 185 -2.18 26.22 -7.15
C ASN A 185 -3.22 25.31 -6.46
N SER A 186 -3.06 25.11 -5.15
CA SER A 186 -3.88 24.22 -4.30
C SER A 186 -3.80 22.70 -4.59
N GLU A 187 -2.76 22.21 -5.29
CA GLU A 187 -2.49 20.77 -5.42
C GLU A 187 -2.15 20.11 -4.07
N HIS A 188 -1.49 20.86 -3.19
CA HIS A 188 -1.22 20.50 -1.80
C HIS A 188 -1.98 21.45 -0.88
N SER A 189 -2.59 20.93 0.19
CA SER A 189 -3.28 21.79 1.15
C SER A 189 -2.27 22.63 1.97
N ALA A 190 -2.73 23.75 2.53
CA ALA A 190 -1.93 24.55 3.44
C ALA A 190 -1.37 23.72 4.62
N TYR A 191 -2.20 22.81 5.14
CA TYR A 191 -1.81 21.91 6.22
C TYR A 191 -0.75 20.90 5.79
N ASP A 192 -0.87 20.34 4.58
CA ASP A 192 0.16 19.44 4.03
C ASP A 192 1.49 20.17 3.84
N CYS A 193 1.46 21.41 3.33
CA CYS A 193 2.65 22.26 3.19
C CYS A 193 3.31 22.52 4.56
N TYR A 194 2.54 22.86 5.58
CA TYR A 194 3.03 23.06 6.94
C TYR A 194 3.70 21.80 7.50
N LEU A 195 3.00 20.66 7.46
CA LEU A 195 3.53 19.39 7.97
C LEU A 195 4.77 18.95 7.20
N ARG A 196 4.75 19.07 5.87
CA ARG A 196 5.89 18.74 5.02
C ARG A 196 7.10 19.56 5.40
N TYR A 197 6.93 20.87 5.58
CA TYR A 197 8.00 21.76 5.97
C TYR A 197 8.54 21.41 7.36
N LYS A 198 7.66 21.39 8.36
CA LYS A 198 7.99 21.11 9.77
C LYS A 198 8.75 19.79 9.96
N HIS A 199 8.31 18.73 9.29
CA HIS A 199 8.85 17.39 9.55
C HIS A 199 10.01 16.99 8.64
N PHE A 200 10.14 17.59 7.46
CA PHE A 200 11.08 17.13 6.44
C PHE A 200 11.94 18.20 5.80
N LEU A 201 11.62 19.50 5.87
CA LEU A 201 12.37 20.54 5.14
C LEU A 201 12.94 21.64 6.05
N GLN A 202 12.51 21.69 7.32
CA GLN A 202 13.03 22.67 8.27
C GLN A 202 14.55 22.53 8.44
N ALA A 203 15.24 23.65 8.55
CA ALA A 203 16.70 23.69 8.63
C ALA A 203 17.27 23.02 9.90
N SER A 204 16.49 22.95 10.98
CA SER A 204 16.83 22.29 12.24
C SER A 204 16.75 20.77 12.18
N VAL A 205 16.07 20.22 11.17
CA VAL A 205 15.88 18.77 11.02
C VAL A 205 17.10 18.15 10.33
N ASN A 206 17.49 16.96 10.79
CA ASN A 206 18.58 16.21 10.20
C ASN A 206 18.13 15.49 8.91
N HIS A 207 18.74 15.90 7.79
CA HIS A 207 18.47 15.40 6.45
C HIS A 207 19.47 14.36 5.93
N LYS A 208 20.46 13.96 6.75
CA LYS A 208 21.49 12.99 6.36
C LYS A 208 20.90 11.58 6.20
N GLU A 209 21.64 10.68 5.59
CA GLU A 209 21.27 9.26 5.57
C GLU A 209 21.28 8.64 6.98
N TRP A 210 20.48 7.60 7.19
CA TRP A 210 20.41 6.91 8.49
C TRP A 210 21.66 6.06 8.70
N MET A 211 22.40 6.34 9.76
CA MET A 211 23.60 5.58 10.09
C MET A 211 23.22 4.23 10.75
N PRO A 212 23.95 3.13 10.52
CA PRO A 212 23.63 1.83 11.11
C PRO A 212 23.50 1.87 12.64
N ASN A 213 24.40 2.62 13.30
CA ASN A 213 24.38 2.81 14.75
C ASN A 213 23.13 3.59 15.22
N GLU A 214 22.72 4.59 14.44
CA GLU A 214 21.50 5.38 14.69
C GLU A 214 20.25 4.50 14.56
N VAL A 215 20.19 3.65 13.53
CA VAL A 215 19.09 2.69 13.32
C VAL A 215 19.04 1.64 14.43
N TRP A 216 20.19 1.13 14.88
CA TRP A 216 20.25 0.19 16.00
C TRP A 216 19.70 0.83 17.28
N ARG A 217 20.17 2.04 17.61
CA ARG A 217 19.69 2.81 18.77
C ARG A 217 18.19 3.09 18.70
N LEU A 218 17.68 3.48 17.52
CA LEU A 218 16.25 3.68 17.27
C LEU A 218 15.43 2.42 17.57
N ASN A 219 15.91 1.24 17.16
CA ASN A 219 15.20 -0.02 17.41
C ASN A 219 15.16 -0.38 18.89
N GLU A 220 16.26 -0.16 19.63
CA GLU A 220 16.28 -0.38 21.08
C GLU A 220 15.34 0.58 21.82
N LEU A 221 15.32 1.86 21.43
CA LEU A 221 14.36 2.82 21.96
C LEU A 221 12.92 2.45 21.61
N ALA A 222 12.66 2.01 20.38
CA ALA A 222 11.32 1.55 19.99
C ALA A 222 10.86 0.35 20.84
N LYS A 223 11.74 -0.60 21.19
CA LYS A 223 11.40 -1.68 22.13
C LYS A 223 11.13 -1.17 23.54
N LYS A 224 11.95 -0.25 24.05
CA LYS A 224 11.76 0.36 25.38
C LYS A 224 10.40 1.06 25.52
N TYR A 225 9.92 1.67 24.43
CA TYR A 225 8.66 2.40 24.37
C TYR A 225 7.51 1.57 23.75
N ASP A 226 7.66 0.26 23.61
CA ASP A 226 6.68 -0.66 23.02
C ASP A 226 6.17 -0.25 21.61
N GLY A 227 6.98 0.49 20.84
CA GLY A 227 6.63 0.98 19.52
C GLY A 227 5.66 2.18 19.51
N TYR A 228 5.44 2.80 20.66
CA TYR A 228 4.62 4.00 20.83
C TYR A 228 5.48 5.24 21.14
N ASN A 229 4.83 6.41 21.20
CA ASN A 229 5.45 7.66 21.63
C ASN A 229 6.72 8.07 20.84
N TRP A 230 6.56 8.23 19.53
CA TRP A 230 7.65 8.58 18.61
C TRP A 230 8.29 9.95 18.88
N GLU A 231 7.59 10.85 19.57
CA GLU A 231 8.14 12.13 20.02
C GLU A 231 9.21 11.91 21.10
N ALA A 232 8.88 11.14 22.15
CA ALA A 232 9.85 10.79 23.19
C ALA A 232 11.05 10.01 22.64
N ILE A 233 10.81 9.08 21.70
CA ILE A 233 11.88 8.34 21.01
C ILE A 233 12.80 9.30 20.25
N ALA A 234 12.25 10.25 19.49
CA ALA A 234 13.04 11.21 18.72
C ALA A 234 13.88 12.11 19.64
N THR A 235 13.31 12.53 20.78
CA THR A 235 14.02 13.31 21.80
C THR A 235 15.16 12.51 22.44
N GLU A 236 14.92 11.25 22.82
CA GLU A 236 15.96 10.38 23.39
C GLU A 236 17.04 9.98 22.38
N LEU A 237 16.69 9.87 21.09
CA LEU A 237 17.64 9.58 20.02
C LEU A 237 18.62 10.75 19.81
N ASN A 238 18.17 11.99 20.04
CA ASN A 238 18.98 13.22 20.02
C ASN A 238 19.84 13.41 18.76
N THR A 239 19.36 12.96 17.60
CA THR A 239 20.05 13.12 16.30
C THR A 239 19.46 14.23 15.43
N GLY A 240 18.55 15.05 15.99
CA GLY A 240 17.81 16.08 15.23
C GLY A 240 16.80 15.51 14.24
N ARG A 241 16.42 14.24 14.38
CA ARG A 241 15.38 13.60 13.56
C ARG A 241 14.00 13.88 14.14
N THR A 242 12.99 13.94 13.28
CA THR A 242 11.60 14.09 13.72
C THR A 242 10.96 12.75 14.06
N ALA A 243 9.92 12.76 14.89
CA ALA A 243 9.13 11.57 15.25
C ALA A 243 8.66 10.79 14.01
N VAL A 244 8.21 11.51 12.98
CA VAL A 244 7.76 10.93 11.71
C VAL A 244 8.90 10.22 10.96
N GLN A 245 10.10 10.82 10.94
CA GLN A 245 11.28 10.18 10.36
C GLN A 245 11.67 8.91 11.10
N CYS A 246 11.63 8.93 12.44
CA CYS A 246 11.91 7.77 13.30
C CYS A 246 10.93 6.62 13.02
N LEU A 247 9.63 6.89 13.03
CA LEU A 247 8.59 5.92 12.71
C LEU A 247 8.78 5.29 11.32
N ARG A 248 9.07 6.12 10.30
CA ARG A 248 9.28 5.66 8.93
C ARG A 248 10.51 4.75 8.82
N CYS A 249 11.60 5.13 9.47
CA CYS A 249 12.82 4.34 9.50
C CYS A 249 12.58 3.00 10.20
N TYR A 250 11.97 3.02 11.40
CA TYR A 250 11.65 1.81 12.16
C TYR A 250 10.82 0.83 11.32
N LYS A 251 9.70 1.27 10.75
CA LYS A 251 8.83 0.42 9.90
C LYS A 251 9.59 -0.22 8.73
N THR A 252 10.47 0.55 8.09
CA THR A 252 11.26 0.04 6.96
C THR A 252 12.31 -0.96 7.43
N SER A 253 12.99 -0.68 8.54
CA SER A 253 13.99 -1.57 9.14
C SER A 253 13.37 -2.89 9.63
N SER A 254 12.20 -2.85 10.28
CA SER A 254 11.49 -4.04 10.75
C SER A 254 11.02 -4.91 9.58
N HIS A 255 10.56 -4.32 8.48
CA HIS A 255 10.20 -5.08 7.26
C HIS A 255 11.41 -5.75 6.60
N LEU A 256 12.58 -5.10 6.64
CA LEU A 256 13.82 -5.70 6.13
C LEU A 256 14.32 -6.83 7.02
N LEU A 257 14.11 -6.72 8.34
CA LEU A 257 14.39 -7.79 9.29
C LEU A 257 13.45 -8.98 9.05
N SER A 258 12.14 -8.75 8.90
CA SER A 258 11.17 -9.85 8.68
C SER A 258 11.45 -10.65 7.41
N LYS A 259 11.94 -10.02 6.34
CA LYS A 259 12.31 -10.72 5.09
C LYS A 259 13.55 -11.60 5.22
N LYS A 260 14.52 -11.24 6.07
CA LYS A 260 15.73 -12.05 6.30
C LYS A 260 15.44 -13.37 7.02
N TYR A 261 14.36 -13.45 7.79
CA TYR A 261 13.95 -14.67 8.51
C TYR A 261 13.08 -15.61 7.66
N VAL A 262 12.53 -15.15 6.53
CA VAL A 262 11.68 -15.98 5.65
C VAL A 262 12.50 -16.75 4.60
N THR A 263 13.77 -16.40 4.40
CA THR A 263 14.65 -17.03 3.40
C THR A 263 15.54 -18.17 3.93
N PHE A 264 15.26 -18.67 5.14
CA PHE A 264 15.93 -19.84 5.69
C PHE A 264 14.88 -20.90 6.06
N HIS A 265 14.31 -21.55 5.05
CA HIS A 265 13.74 -22.90 5.14
C HIS A 265 13.78 -23.57 3.77
#